data_AF-A0ABD3NXB0-F1
#
_entry.id   AF-A0ABD3NXB0-F1
#
_cell.length_a   1.000
_cell.length_b   1.000
_cell.length_c   1.000
_cell.angle_alpha   90.00
_cell.angle_beta   90.00
_cell.angle_gamma   90.00
#
_symmetry.space_group_name_H-M   'P 1'
#
loop_
_entity.id
_entity.type
_entity.pdbx_description
1 polymer ?
#
loop_
_entity_poly.entity_id
_entity_poly.type
_entity_poly.pdbx_seq_one_letter_code
_entity_poly.pdbx_strand_id
1 'polypeptide(L)'
;TVTISNPQGREIGTVIQKLKSAATGLEENGKFVSVVISTQGIPSDTFTESNSAVMEEYIQSLRALSALPVKIVFRLCTDDKKGRNFYKKIDMDIDCDVLGSYWDEALEVYLQNSWLTYGIGFHRVREAGMGSNIMNCLNKRPLSTSELYDWCRSMFVRDNGLVTIRHPAKDWSGFITDLKNCLKEEKSRESTSFNQERHSSHASRHTESDVTHKSTSFHQGVKKQPVLSAELLRRKMPQRPTSFHTSQRYPKLVSPDSSPKPVKKQYSSFRDSLKSSAVIKEELHASLFQLFDETTQE
;
A
#
# COMPACT_ATOMS: atom_id res chain seq x y z
N THR A 1 -38.73 -12.24 -21.40
CA THR A 1 -37.76 -12.39 -20.30
C THR A 1 -36.90 -11.15 -20.25
N VAL A 2 -36.99 -10.35 -19.19
CA VAL A 2 -36.09 -9.20 -19.01
C VAL A 2 -34.74 -9.77 -18.61
N THR A 3 -33.73 -9.59 -19.45
CA THR A 3 -32.36 -9.99 -19.11
C THR A 3 -31.82 -8.98 -18.10
N ILE A 4 -31.71 -9.40 -16.84
CA ILE A 4 -30.94 -8.66 -15.83
C ILE A 4 -29.50 -8.61 -16.36
N SER A 5 -28.99 -7.40 -16.62
CA SER A 5 -27.63 -7.22 -17.14
C SER A 5 -26.81 -6.39 -16.17
N ASN A 6 -25.64 -6.88 -15.78
CA ASN A 6 -24.66 -6.13 -14.99
C ASN A 6 -23.77 -5.27 -15.90
N PRO A 7 -23.92 -3.92 -15.93
CA PRO A 7 -23.10 -3.06 -16.78
C PRO A 7 -21.60 -3.18 -16.48
N GLN A 8 -21.21 -3.24 -15.21
CA GLN A 8 -19.81 -3.34 -14.80
C GLN A 8 -19.19 -4.69 -15.23
N GLY A 9 -19.95 -5.78 -15.14
CA GLY A 9 -19.55 -7.10 -15.64
C GLY A 9 -19.26 -7.08 -17.15
N ARG A 10 -20.10 -6.39 -17.94
CA ARG A 10 -19.88 -6.23 -19.39
C ARG A 10 -18.63 -5.41 -19.73
N GLU A 11 -18.35 -4.37 -18.96
CA GLU A 11 -17.12 -3.58 -19.13
C GLU A 11 -15.87 -4.43 -18.87
N ILE A 12 -15.89 -5.23 -17.80
CA ILE A 12 -14.84 -6.22 -17.52
C ILE A 12 -14.73 -7.21 -18.68
N GLY A 13 -15.85 -7.71 -19.21
CA GLY A 13 -15.88 -8.58 -20.38
C GLY A 13 -15.20 -7.96 -21.60
N THR A 14 -15.36 -6.65 -21.82
CA THR A 14 -14.68 -5.93 -22.91
C THR A 14 -13.18 -5.85 -22.70
N VAL A 15 -12.72 -5.61 -21.46
CA VAL A 15 -11.29 -5.64 -21.11
C VAL A 15 -10.70 -7.03 -21.32
N ILE A 16 -11.40 -8.08 -20.89
CA ILE A 16 -10.99 -9.47 -21.09
C ILE A 16 -10.76 -9.77 -22.58
N GLN A 17 -11.69 -9.39 -23.46
CA GLN A 17 -11.55 -9.67 -24.89
C GLN A 17 -10.31 -8.99 -25.50
N LYS A 18 -9.99 -7.76 -25.07
CA LYS A 18 -8.77 -7.07 -25.51
C LYS A 18 -7.52 -7.80 -25.01
N LEU A 19 -7.50 -8.18 -23.75
CA LEU A 19 -6.33 -8.81 -23.12
C LEU A 19 -6.07 -10.23 -23.59
N LYS A 20 -7.10 -11.01 -23.94
CA LYS A 20 -6.94 -12.39 -24.44
C LYS A 20 -5.97 -12.48 -25.63
N SER A 21 -6.00 -11.51 -26.53
CA SER A 21 -5.11 -11.50 -27.70
C SER A 21 -3.63 -11.28 -27.34
N ALA A 22 -3.34 -10.66 -26.19
CA ALA A 22 -1.99 -10.35 -25.72
C ALA A 22 -1.51 -11.27 -24.59
N ALA A 23 -2.39 -12.12 -24.05
CA ALA A 23 -2.13 -12.89 -22.83
C ALA A 23 -0.88 -13.78 -22.94
N THR A 24 -0.80 -14.62 -23.98
CA THR A 24 0.36 -15.50 -24.21
C THR A 24 1.67 -14.71 -24.27
N GLY A 25 1.70 -13.61 -25.02
CA GLY A 25 2.89 -12.77 -25.12
C GLY A 25 3.27 -12.09 -23.81
N LEU A 26 2.31 -11.73 -22.96
CA LEU A 26 2.59 -11.18 -21.63
C LEU A 26 3.24 -12.25 -20.73
N GLU A 27 2.68 -13.46 -20.69
CA GLU A 27 3.17 -14.58 -19.88
C GLU A 27 4.58 -15.01 -20.29
N GLU A 28 4.81 -15.21 -21.59
CA GLU A 28 6.13 -15.60 -22.13
C GLU A 28 7.24 -14.58 -21.80
N ASN A 29 6.86 -13.31 -21.62
CA ASN A 29 7.79 -12.23 -21.28
C ASN A 29 7.82 -11.92 -19.76
N GLY A 30 7.11 -12.68 -18.92
CA GLY A 30 7.01 -12.41 -17.48
C GLY A 30 6.38 -11.04 -17.17
N LYS A 31 5.51 -10.54 -18.06
CA LYS A 31 4.81 -9.26 -17.92
C LYS A 31 3.36 -9.50 -17.52
N PHE A 32 2.74 -8.47 -16.98
CA PHE A 32 1.32 -8.46 -16.65
C PHE A 32 0.71 -7.09 -16.94
N VAL A 33 -0.61 -7.02 -16.98
CA VAL A 33 -1.35 -5.75 -17.05
C VAL A 33 -1.95 -5.42 -15.70
N SER A 34 -1.70 -4.22 -15.21
CA SER A 34 -2.43 -3.71 -14.04
C SER A 34 -3.82 -3.23 -14.45
N VAL A 35 -4.85 -3.77 -13.81
CA VAL A 35 -6.25 -3.37 -13.98
C VAL A 35 -6.74 -2.74 -12.69
N VAL A 36 -6.90 -1.42 -12.70
CA VAL A 36 -7.36 -0.65 -11.54
C VAL A 36 -8.84 -0.33 -11.69
N ILE A 37 -9.67 -0.88 -10.80
CA ILE A 37 -11.13 -0.69 -10.77
C ILE A 37 -11.46 0.27 -9.62
N SER A 38 -11.86 1.49 -9.96
CA SER A 38 -12.33 2.47 -8.97
C SER A 38 -13.84 2.35 -8.80
N THR A 39 -14.32 2.22 -7.56
CA THR A 39 -15.75 1.95 -7.29
C THR A 39 -16.25 2.67 -6.04
N GLN A 40 -17.52 3.11 -6.06
CA GLN A 40 -18.19 3.78 -4.94
C GLN A 40 -19.19 2.87 -4.21
N GLY A 41 -19.31 1.60 -4.60
CA GLY A 41 -20.29 0.69 -4.02
C GLY A 41 -20.20 -0.73 -4.56
N ILE A 42 -21.25 -1.50 -4.29
CA ILE A 42 -21.39 -2.86 -4.81
C ILE A 42 -21.99 -2.84 -6.22
N PRO A 43 -21.75 -3.86 -7.05
CA PRO A 43 -22.37 -3.97 -8.37
C PRO A 43 -23.89 -3.85 -8.33
N SER A 44 -24.48 -3.22 -9.34
CA SER A 44 -25.93 -3.05 -9.49
C SER A 44 -26.32 -3.22 -10.94
N ASP A 45 -27.56 -3.64 -11.19
CA ASP A 45 -28.09 -3.70 -12.55
C ASP A 45 -28.46 -2.31 -13.09
N THR A 46 -29.02 -2.29 -14.30
CA THR A 46 -29.50 -1.08 -14.97
C THR A 46 -30.63 -0.37 -14.23
N PHE A 47 -31.29 -1.04 -13.28
CA PHE A 47 -32.35 -0.51 -12.44
C PHE A 47 -31.86 -0.15 -11.03
N THR A 48 -30.53 -0.13 -10.82
CA THR A 48 -29.87 0.14 -9.54
C THR A 48 -30.12 -0.90 -8.45
N GLU A 49 -30.59 -2.09 -8.82
CA GLU A 49 -30.79 -3.19 -7.88
C GLU A 49 -29.53 -4.05 -7.76
N SER A 50 -29.18 -4.38 -6.53
CA SER A 50 -28.03 -5.22 -6.18
C SER A 50 -28.52 -6.59 -5.69
N ASN A 51 -29.02 -7.41 -6.61
CA ASN A 51 -29.48 -8.78 -6.32
C ASN A 51 -28.34 -9.82 -6.47
N SER A 52 -28.58 -11.05 -6.03
CA SER A 52 -27.58 -12.13 -6.04
C SER A 52 -27.13 -12.52 -7.46
N ALA A 53 -28.00 -12.45 -8.46
CA ALA A 53 -27.66 -12.79 -9.84
C ALA A 53 -26.68 -11.76 -10.44
N VAL A 54 -26.89 -10.47 -10.20
CA VAL A 54 -25.98 -9.38 -10.62
C VAL A 54 -24.60 -9.56 -9.98
N MET A 55 -24.56 -9.91 -8.70
CA MET A 55 -23.30 -10.15 -7.97
C MET A 55 -22.55 -11.36 -8.53
N GLU A 56 -23.25 -12.46 -8.81
CA GLU A 56 -22.64 -13.66 -9.36
C GLU A 56 -22.08 -13.40 -10.76
N GLU A 57 -22.82 -12.69 -11.63
CA GLU A 57 -22.33 -12.29 -12.95
C GLU A 57 -21.06 -11.42 -12.86
N TYR A 58 -21.01 -10.50 -11.89
CA TYR A 58 -19.83 -9.67 -11.63
C TYR A 58 -18.63 -10.51 -11.21
N ILE A 59 -18.82 -11.37 -10.21
CA ILE A 59 -17.77 -12.22 -9.66
C ILE A 59 -17.25 -13.18 -10.74
N GLN A 60 -18.13 -13.76 -11.55
CA GLN A 60 -17.74 -14.61 -12.66
C GLN A 60 -16.90 -13.86 -13.70
N SER A 61 -17.23 -12.60 -13.97
CA SER A 61 -16.43 -11.73 -14.85
C SER A 61 -15.05 -11.45 -14.25
N LEU A 62 -14.96 -11.21 -12.93
CA LEU A 62 -13.68 -11.01 -12.26
C LEU A 62 -12.82 -12.28 -12.23
N ARG A 63 -13.41 -13.46 -12.00
CA ARG A 63 -12.69 -14.75 -12.09
C ARG A 63 -12.16 -15.00 -13.50
N ALA A 64 -12.93 -14.66 -14.52
CA ALA A 64 -12.49 -14.75 -15.91
C ALA A 64 -11.35 -13.77 -16.21
N LEU A 65 -11.37 -12.57 -15.61
CA LEU A 65 -10.28 -11.60 -15.71
C LEU A 65 -9.03 -12.07 -14.99
N SER A 66 -9.14 -12.61 -13.77
CA SER A 66 -8.00 -13.10 -12.97
C SER A 66 -7.32 -14.34 -13.54
N ALA A 67 -7.95 -15.01 -14.52
CA ALA A 67 -7.35 -16.11 -15.27
C ALA A 67 -6.39 -15.63 -16.39
N LEU A 68 -6.24 -14.31 -16.59
CA LEU A 68 -5.29 -13.69 -17.52
C LEU A 68 -4.06 -13.18 -16.75
N PRO A 69 -2.95 -12.82 -17.43
CA PRO A 69 -1.77 -12.21 -16.80
C PRO A 69 -2.05 -10.77 -16.39
N VAL A 70 -2.86 -10.60 -15.34
CA VAL A 70 -3.30 -9.31 -14.82
C VAL A 70 -3.07 -9.21 -13.33
N LYS A 71 -2.91 -7.98 -12.86
CA LYS A 71 -2.98 -7.63 -11.45
C LYS A 71 -4.17 -6.73 -11.22
N ILE A 72 -5.17 -7.23 -10.50
CA ILE A 72 -6.42 -6.52 -10.24
C ILE A 72 -6.28 -5.71 -8.94
N VAL A 73 -6.59 -4.42 -9.00
CA VAL A 73 -6.65 -3.55 -7.81
C VAL A 73 -8.02 -2.88 -7.75
N PHE A 74 -8.72 -3.06 -6.63
CA PHE A 74 -9.92 -2.31 -6.32
C PHE A 74 -9.57 -1.08 -5.48
N ARG A 75 -9.90 0.10 -6.00
CA ARG A 75 -9.81 1.36 -5.26
C ARG A 75 -11.20 1.73 -4.77
N LEU A 76 -11.42 1.61 -3.46
CA LEU A 76 -12.70 1.89 -2.85
C LEU A 76 -12.83 3.40 -2.60
N CYS A 77 -13.64 4.05 -3.42
CA CYS A 77 -13.96 5.47 -3.34
C CYS A 77 -15.17 5.72 -2.41
N THR A 78 -15.37 4.88 -1.40
CA THR A 78 -16.52 4.90 -0.50
C THR A 78 -16.11 4.47 0.92
N ASP A 79 -16.77 5.03 1.92
CA ASP A 79 -16.69 4.62 3.32
C ASP A 79 -17.81 3.63 3.71
N ASP A 80 -18.67 3.25 2.76
CA ASP A 80 -19.73 2.28 3.01
C ASP A 80 -19.15 0.93 3.45
N LYS A 81 -19.60 0.47 4.63
CA LYS A 81 -19.17 -0.80 5.21
C LYS A 81 -19.64 -1.99 4.38
N LYS A 82 -20.81 -1.90 3.71
CA LYS A 82 -21.30 -3.01 2.88
C LYS A 82 -20.41 -3.22 1.67
N GLY A 83 -20.09 -2.14 0.94
CA GLY A 83 -19.11 -2.15 -0.16
C GLY A 83 -17.75 -2.70 0.27
N ARG A 84 -17.17 -2.17 1.34
CA ARG A 84 -15.87 -2.66 1.87
C ARG A 84 -15.90 -4.16 2.19
N ASN A 85 -16.93 -4.62 2.91
CA ASN A 85 -17.06 -6.04 3.27
C ASN A 85 -17.28 -6.93 2.05
N PHE A 86 -17.95 -6.44 1.01
CA PHE A 86 -18.15 -7.17 -0.24
C PHE A 86 -16.81 -7.40 -0.96
N TYR A 87 -16.04 -6.36 -1.24
CA TYR A 87 -14.74 -6.52 -1.92
C TYR A 87 -13.73 -7.28 -1.06
N LYS A 88 -13.76 -7.12 0.27
CA LYS A 88 -12.93 -7.95 1.17
C LYS A 88 -13.22 -9.44 1.04
N LYS A 89 -14.46 -9.85 0.76
CA LYS A 89 -14.78 -11.27 0.46
C LYS A 89 -14.26 -11.68 -0.91
N ILE A 90 -14.29 -10.79 -1.90
CA ILE A 90 -13.71 -11.04 -3.22
C ILE A 90 -12.20 -11.27 -3.12
N ASP A 91 -11.48 -10.47 -2.33
CA ASP A 91 -10.04 -10.63 -2.06
C ASP A 91 -9.66 -11.98 -1.43
N MET A 92 -10.63 -12.70 -0.84
CA MET A 92 -10.42 -14.05 -0.32
C MET A 92 -10.60 -15.15 -1.38
N ASP A 93 -11.28 -14.85 -2.48
CA ASP A 93 -11.62 -15.81 -3.55
C ASP A 93 -10.81 -15.57 -4.83
N ILE A 94 -10.42 -14.32 -5.08
CA ILE A 94 -9.74 -13.87 -6.30
C ILE A 94 -8.44 -13.16 -5.90
N ASP A 95 -7.35 -13.48 -6.59
CA ASP A 95 -6.07 -12.79 -6.40
C ASP A 95 -6.18 -11.32 -6.88
N CYS A 96 -6.45 -10.43 -5.92
CA CYS A 96 -6.58 -9.01 -6.14
C CYS A 96 -6.04 -8.24 -4.92
N ASP A 97 -5.94 -6.92 -5.06
CA ASP A 97 -5.66 -6.01 -3.95
C ASP A 97 -6.87 -5.09 -3.75
N VAL A 98 -7.38 -4.97 -2.52
CA VAL A 98 -8.53 -4.12 -2.20
C VAL A 98 -8.06 -3.01 -1.28
N LEU A 99 -8.07 -1.79 -1.80
CA LEU A 99 -7.54 -0.61 -1.12
C LEU A 99 -8.68 0.31 -0.70
N GLY A 100 -8.72 0.60 0.60
CA GLY A 100 -9.55 1.64 1.18
C GLY A 100 -8.91 3.03 1.13
N SER A 101 -9.25 3.86 2.11
CA SER A 101 -8.60 5.16 2.29
C SER A 101 -7.16 4.99 2.77
N TYR A 102 -6.26 5.90 2.38
CA TYR A 102 -4.87 5.89 2.85
C TYR A 102 -4.76 5.79 4.38
N TRP A 103 -5.60 6.52 5.12
CA TRP A 103 -5.56 6.55 6.57
C TRP A 103 -5.97 5.21 7.20
N ASP A 104 -7.03 4.59 6.69
CA ASP A 104 -7.48 3.28 7.15
C ASP A 104 -6.41 2.22 6.86
N GLU A 105 -5.84 2.24 5.64
CA GLU A 105 -4.74 1.34 5.24
C GLU A 105 -3.51 1.53 6.13
N ALA A 106 -3.09 2.77 6.37
CA ALA A 106 -1.93 3.06 7.22
C ALA A 106 -2.13 2.55 8.65
N LEU A 107 -3.35 2.71 9.19
CA LEU A 107 -3.70 2.20 10.50
C LEU A 107 -3.68 0.67 10.54
N GLU A 108 -4.27 0.00 9.54
CA GLU A 108 -4.23 -1.46 9.43
C GLU A 108 -2.79 -1.98 9.32
N VAL A 109 -1.95 -1.35 8.49
CA VAL A 109 -0.52 -1.70 8.39
C VAL A 109 0.18 -1.51 9.72
N TYR A 110 -0.06 -0.40 10.44
CA TYR A 110 0.53 -0.19 11.77
C TYR A 110 0.11 -1.28 12.77
N LEU A 111 -1.15 -1.71 12.75
CA LEU A 111 -1.65 -2.77 13.63
C LEU A 111 -1.00 -4.13 13.34
N GLN A 112 -0.66 -4.43 12.08
CA GLN A 112 -0.03 -5.69 11.69
C GLN A 112 1.51 -5.65 11.75
N ASN A 113 2.10 -4.54 11.33
CA ASN A 113 3.53 -4.33 11.09
C ASN A 113 3.96 -2.96 11.63
N SER A 114 3.87 -2.78 12.95
CA SER A 114 4.15 -1.51 13.65
C SER A 114 5.58 -0.97 13.49
N TRP A 115 6.50 -1.78 12.96
CA TRP A 115 7.87 -1.37 12.63
C TRP A 115 7.96 -0.62 11.30
N LEU A 116 6.92 -0.71 10.45
CA LEU A 116 6.86 -0.05 9.15
C LEU A 116 5.99 1.21 9.23
N THR A 117 6.55 2.35 8.82
CA THR A 117 5.76 3.55 8.58
C THR A 117 5.18 3.49 7.18
N TYR A 118 3.87 3.26 7.07
CA TYR A 118 3.19 3.19 5.78
C TYR A 118 2.97 4.59 5.19
N GLY A 119 3.88 5.00 4.31
CA GLY A 119 3.82 6.29 3.64
C GLY A 119 2.89 6.34 2.43
N ILE A 120 2.48 7.56 2.05
CA ILE A 120 1.60 7.79 0.90
C ILE A 120 2.17 7.25 -0.42
N GLY A 121 3.50 7.22 -0.57
CA GLY A 121 4.17 6.64 -1.74
C GLY A 121 3.81 5.17 -1.95
N PHE A 122 3.83 4.35 -0.89
CA PHE A 122 3.43 2.94 -0.98
C PHE A 122 1.97 2.77 -1.38
N HIS A 123 1.10 3.61 -0.81
CA HIS A 123 -0.31 3.58 -1.15
C HIS A 123 -0.54 3.88 -2.63
N ARG A 124 0.15 4.88 -3.21
CA ARG A 124 0.05 5.19 -4.65
C ARG A 124 0.62 4.07 -5.54
N VAL A 125 1.71 3.44 -5.13
CA VAL A 125 2.27 2.26 -5.84
C VAL A 125 1.28 1.10 -5.85
N ARG A 126 0.60 0.82 -4.72
CA ARG A 126 -0.46 -0.20 -4.66
C ARG A 126 -1.68 0.19 -5.48
N GLU A 127 -2.15 1.44 -5.41
CA GLU A 127 -3.27 1.92 -6.24
C GLU A 127 -3.00 1.80 -7.74
N ALA A 128 -1.74 1.99 -8.17
CA ALA A 128 -1.30 1.81 -9.55
C ALA A 128 -1.12 0.33 -9.94
N GLY A 129 -1.36 -0.61 -9.02
CA GLY A 129 -1.13 -2.04 -9.18
C GLY A 129 0.32 -2.43 -9.49
N MET A 130 1.26 -1.59 -9.05
CA MET A 130 2.69 -1.86 -9.12
C MET A 130 3.25 -2.47 -7.82
N GLY A 131 2.42 -2.59 -6.79
CA GLY A 131 2.86 -3.20 -5.52
C GLY A 131 3.28 -4.66 -5.70
N SER A 132 4.25 -5.12 -4.91
CA SER A 132 4.61 -6.55 -4.88
C SER A 132 3.54 -7.38 -4.14
N ASN A 133 3.62 -8.71 -4.20
CA ASN A 133 2.70 -9.56 -3.42
C ASN A 133 2.92 -9.40 -1.90
N ILE A 134 4.15 -9.06 -1.50
CA ILE A 134 4.46 -8.75 -0.09
C ILE A 134 3.77 -7.45 0.34
N MET A 135 3.64 -6.44 -0.54
CA MET A 135 2.88 -5.22 -0.24
C MET A 135 1.41 -5.53 0.10
N ASN A 136 0.78 -6.49 -0.62
CA ASN A 136 -0.60 -6.91 -0.37
C ASN A 136 -0.77 -7.57 1.02
N CYS A 137 0.31 -8.06 1.63
CA CYS A 137 0.26 -8.69 2.96
C CYS A 137 0.35 -7.68 4.11
N LEU A 138 0.83 -6.46 3.87
CA LEU A 138 1.20 -5.50 4.92
C LEU A 138 0.05 -5.12 5.86
N ASN A 139 -1.17 -4.95 5.34
CA ASN A 139 -2.36 -4.63 6.14
C ASN A 139 -3.14 -5.88 6.58
N LYS A 140 -2.80 -7.07 6.06
CA LYS A 140 -3.53 -8.31 6.31
C LYS A 140 -2.96 -9.11 7.50
N ARG A 141 -1.63 -9.14 7.65
CA ARG A 141 -0.94 -9.91 8.71
C ARG A 141 0.48 -9.42 8.95
N PRO A 142 1.11 -9.83 10.07
CA PRO A 142 2.55 -9.67 10.23
C PRO A 142 3.31 -10.41 9.12
N LEU A 143 4.36 -9.79 8.61
CA LEU A 143 5.29 -10.46 7.70
C LEU A 143 6.06 -11.56 8.45
N SER A 144 6.27 -12.69 7.79
CA SER A 144 7.22 -13.70 8.26
C SER A 144 8.66 -13.20 8.13
N THR A 145 9.60 -13.87 8.79
CA THR A 145 11.03 -13.52 8.73
C THR A 145 11.58 -13.56 7.30
N SER A 146 11.12 -14.51 6.46
CA SER A 146 11.51 -14.57 5.04
C SER A 146 10.88 -13.46 4.21
N GLU A 147 9.63 -13.12 4.44
CA GLU A 147 8.98 -12.02 3.73
C GLU A 147 9.54 -10.65 4.14
N LEU A 148 9.91 -10.48 5.41
CA LEU A 148 10.63 -9.30 5.88
C LEU A 148 11.99 -9.18 5.16
N TYR A 149 12.70 -10.31 5.02
CA TYR A 149 13.94 -10.36 4.26
C TYR A 149 13.74 -9.94 2.80
N ASP A 150 12.76 -10.54 2.13
CA ASP A 150 12.44 -10.25 0.73
C ASP A 150 11.97 -8.80 0.56
N TRP A 151 11.18 -8.28 1.52
CA TRP A 151 10.78 -6.88 1.59
C TRP A 151 12.00 -5.95 1.64
N CYS A 152 12.85 -6.11 2.65
CA CYS A 152 14.02 -5.27 2.83
C CYS A 152 15.00 -5.40 1.65
N ARG A 153 15.16 -6.61 1.12
CA ARG A 153 15.96 -6.84 -0.10
C ARG A 153 15.40 -6.05 -1.28
N SER A 154 14.10 -6.17 -1.56
CA SER A 154 13.48 -5.45 -2.68
C SER A 154 13.56 -3.93 -2.57
N MET A 155 13.57 -3.40 -1.34
CA MET A 155 13.59 -1.96 -1.07
C MET A 155 15.00 -1.38 -1.11
N PHE A 156 16.00 -2.08 -0.55
CA PHE A 156 17.31 -1.51 -0.28
C PHE A 156 18.44 -2.15 -1.11
N VAL A 157 18.26 -3.37 -1.61
CA VAL A 157 19.29 -4.06 -2.39
C VAL A 157 19.07 -3.80 -3.87
N ARG A 158 20.12 -3.32 -4.54
CA ARG A 158 20.09 -3.04 -5.98
C ARG A 158 20.21 -4.33 -6.77
N ASP A 159 19.59 -4.38 -7.94
CA ASP A 159 19.70 -5.52 -8.89
C ASP A 159 21.10 -5.70 -9.51
N ASN A 160 22.12 -4.98 -9.06
CA ASN A 160 23.49 -5.18 -9.53
C ASN A 160 24.16 -6.44 -8.94
N GLY A 161 23.50 -7.13 -8.00
CA GLY A 161 23.98 -8.39 -7.42
C GLY A 161 25.22 -8.26 -6.52
N LEU A 162 25.71 -7.04 -6.27
CA LEU A 162 26.95 -6.81 -5.52
C LEU A 162 26.73 -6.77 -4.01
N VAL A 163 25.54 -6.34 -3.56
CA VAL A 163 25.22 -6.24 -2.14
C VAL A 163 24.28 -7.39 -1.78
N THR A 164 24.76 -8.31 -0.96
CA THR A 164 23.92 -9.39 -0.41
C THR A 164 23.70 -9.11 1.07
N ILE A 165 22.46 -8.95 1.48
CA ILE A 165 22.09 -8.86 2.89
C ILE A 165 21.90 -10.28 3.45
N ARG A 166 22.35 -10.51 4.69
CA ARG A 166 22.20 -11.81 5.37
C ARG A 166 20.75 -12.09 5.74
N HIS A 167 20.37 -13.37 5.78
CA HIS A 167 19.00 -13.74 6.12
C HIS A 167 18.78 -13.65 7.65
N PRO A 168 17.74 -12.93 8.13
CA PRO A 168 17.53 -12.65 9.56
C PRO A 168 17.31 -13.92 10.41
N ALA A 169 16.75 -14.97 9.83
CA ALA A 169 16.59 -16.26 10.54
C ALA A 169 17.92 -16.97 10.86
N LYS A 170 19.02 -16.62 10.17
CA LYS A 170 20.35 -17.21 10.38
C LYS A 170 21.27 -16.29 11.17
N ASP A 171 21.23 -14.99 10.87
CA ASP A 171 22.07 -13.98 11.48
C ASP A 171 21.34 -12.63 11.55
N TRP A 172 20.67 -12.37 12.68
CA TRP A 172 19.88 -11.17 12.90
C TRP A 172 20.75 -9.91 12.98
N SER A 173 21.82 -9.94 13.79
CA SER A 173 22.68 -8.76 13.96
C SER A 173 23.40 -8.41 12.65
N GLY A 174 23.78 -9.46 11.90
CA GLY A 174 24.33 -9.32 10.58
C GLY A 174 23.37 -8.66 9.60
N PHE A 175 22.13 -9.15 9.54
CA PHE A 175 21.09 -8.56 8.71
C PHE A 175 20.88 -7.07 9.02
N ILE A 176 20.76 -6.70 10.30
CA ILE A 176 20.62 -5.29 10.71
C ILE A 176 21.85 -4.46 10.30
N THR A 177 23.05 -5.00 10.48
CA THR A 177 24.30 -4.33 10.06
C THR A 177 24.32 -4.09 8.55
N ASP A 178 23.92 -5.09 7.77
CA ASP A 178 23.87 -4.98 6.31
C ASP A 178 22.85 -3.93 5.87
N LEU A 179 21.65 -3.89 6.48
CA LEU A 179 20.65 -2.84 6.21
C LEU A 179 21.14 -1.44 6.56
N LYS A 180 21.82 -1.28 7.70
CA LYS A 180 22.43 0.01 8.09
C LYS A 180 23.42 0.49 7.04
N ASN A 181 24.21 -0.41 6.46
CA ASN A 181 25.16 -0.07 5.41
C ASN A 181 24.43 0.34 4.12
N CYS A 182 23.38 -0.38 3.71
CA CYS A 182 22.56 0.02 2.56
C CYS A 182 21.99 1.44 2.70
N LEU A 183 21.48 1.78 3.90
CA LEU A 183 20.89 3.10 4.16
C LEU A 183 21.92 4.23 4.16
N LYS A 184 23.14 3.98 4.67
CA LYS A 184 24.24 4.95 4.60
C LYS A 184 24.62 5.28 3.16
N GLU A 185 24.64 4.29 2.28
CA GLU A 185 24.91 4.50 0.86
C GLU A 185 23.81 5.34 0.19
N GLU A 186 22.54 5.15 0.57
CA GLU A 186 21.42 5.93 0.03
C GLU A 186 21.53 7.42 0.40
N LYS A 187 21.78 7.74 1.67
CA LYS A 187 21.96 9.13 2.15
C LYS A 187 23.11 9.85 1.43
N SER A 188 24.21 9.13 1.13
CA SER A 188 25.36 9.70 0.40
C SER A 188 25.03 10.11 -1.05
N ARG A 189 24.01 9.50 -1.66
CA ARG A 189 23.59 9.81 -3.03
C ARG A 189 22.68 11.03 -3.09
N GLU A 190 21.75 11.14 -2.16
CA GLU A 190 20.85 12.28 -2.10
C GLU A 190 21.65 13.58 -2.03
N SER A 191 22.66 13.64 -1.15
CA SER A 191 23.53 14.80 -1.02
C SER A 191 24.29 15.11 -2.33
N THR A 192 24.69 14.09 -3.10
CA THR A 192 25.39 14.26 -4.38
C THR A 192 24.44 14.81 -5.46
N SER A 193 23.24 14.24 -5.60
CA SER A 193 22.25 14.66 -6.60
C SER A 193 21.78 16.09 -6.38
N PHE A 194 21.50 16.48 -5.13
CA PHE A 194 21.10 17.85 -4.80
C PHE A 194 22.20 18.88 -5.12
N ASN A 195 23.47 18.51 -4.94
CA ASN A 195 24.58 19.41 -5.28
C ASN A 195 24.75 19.57 -6.80
N GLN A 196 24.56 18.49 -7.57
CA GLN A 196 24.67 18.53 -9.03
C GLN A 196 23.59 19.41 -9.69
N GLU A 197 22.36 19.38 -9.19
CA GLU A 197 21.28 20.25 -9.68
C GLU A 197 21.53 21.74 -9.38
N ARG A 198 22.09 22.07 -8.20
CA ARG A 198 22.42 23.46 -7.83
C ARG A 198 23.51 24.05 -8.74
N HIS A 199 24.54 23.29 -9.07
CA HIS A 199 25.59 23.77 -9.97
C HIS A 199 25.09 23.94 -11.41
N SER A 200 24.23 23.03 -11.89
CA SER A 200 23.65 23.11 -13.24
C SER A 200 22.71 24.32 -13.39
N SER A 201 21.94 24.64 -12.35
CA SER A 201 21.01 25.80 -12.37
C SER A 201 21.69 27.17 -12.19
N HIS A 202 22.92 27.23 -11.69
CA HIS A 202 23.75 28.45 -11.71
C HIS A 202 24.49 28.66 -13.04
N ALA A 203 24.93 27.59 -13.70
CA ALA A 203 25.59 27.70 -15.01
C ALA A 203 24.64 28.23 -16.10
N SER A 204 23.35 27.87 -16.08
CA SER A 204 22.37 28.35 -17.07
C SER A 204 21.93 29.81 -16.88
N ARG A 205 22.18 30.45 -15.72
CA ARG A 205 21.83 31.87 -15.52
C ARG A 205 22.84 32.86 -16.09
N HIS A 206 24.04 32.39 -16.46
CA HIS A 206 25.07 33.24 -17.05
C HIS A 206 25.08 33.26 -18.58
N THR A 207 24.16 32.54 -19.24
CA THR A 207 24.06 32.50 -20.71
C THR A 207 22.85 33.25 -21.27
N GLU A 208 22.04 33.91 -20.41
CA GLU A 208 20.79 34.58 -20.82
C GLU A 208 20.85 36.12 -20.75
N SER A 209 22.04 36.72 -20.65
CA SER A 209 22.19 38.19 -20.54
C SER A 209 22.38 38.97 -21.85
N ASP A 210 22.28 38.35 -23.03
CA ASP A 210 22.50 39.02 -24.32
C ASP A 210 21.31 38.90 -25.30
N VAL A 211 20.09 39.14 -24.85
CA VAL A 211 18.96 39.43 -25.75
C VAL A 211 18.20 40.66 -25.27
N THR A 212 18.70 41.83 -25.67
CA THR A 212 17.93 43.08 -25.66
C THR A 212 16.84 43.00 -26.73
N HIS A 213 15.55 43.03 -26.38
CA HIS A 213 14.53 43.71 -27.21
C HIS A 213 13.18 43.97 -26.50
N LYS A 214 12.89 45.28 -26.37
CA LYS A 214 11.60 46.02 -26.33
C LYS A 214 10.38 45.37 -25.64
N SER A 215 10.08 45.89 -24.45
CA SER A 215 8.81 45.76 -23.75
C SER A 215 7.68 46.57 -24.40
N THR A 216 6.55 45.92 -24.65
CA THR A 216 5.21 46.54 -24.74
C THR A 216 4.38 46.07 -23.56
N SER A 217 3.85 47.03 -22.81
CA SER A 217 3.07 46.86 -21.59
C SER A 217 1.67 46.31 -21.87
N PHE A 218 1.27 45.25 -21.18
CA PHE A 218 -0.14 44.90 -20.99
C PHE A 218 -0.37 44.47 -19.54
N HIS A 219 -1.18 45.25 -18.83
CA HIS A 219 -1.62 44.99 -17.45
C HIS A 219 -2.89 44.13 -17.49
N GLN A 220 -2.85 42.92 -16.93
CA GLN A 220 -4.04 42.24 -16.43
C GLN A 220 -3.77 41.62 -15.06
N GLY A 221 -4.57 42.05 -14.09
CA GLY A 221 -4.49 41.65 -12.70
C GLY A 221 -5.04 40.24 -12.49
N VAL A 222 -4.17 39.33 -12.06
CA VAL A 222 -4.55 38.03 -11.49
C VAL A 222 -4.38 38.12 -9.98
N LYS A 223 -5.49 38.03 -9.23
CA LYS A 223 -5.49 37.94 -7.77
C LYS A 223 -4.88 36.60 -7.36
N LYS A 224 -3.70 36.63 -6.73
CA LYS A 224 -3.07 35.45 -6.10
C LYS A 224 -3.90 35.03 -4.88
N GLN A 225 -4.32 33.76 -4.83
CA GLN A 225 -4.83 33.16 -3.60
C GLN A 225 -3.68 32.89 -2.62
N PRO A 226 -3.91 33.00 -1.30
CA PRO A 226 -2.89 32.73 -0.30
C PRO A 226 -2.62 31.22 -0.19
N VAL A 227 -1.34 30.87 -0.30
CA VAL A 227 -0.82 29.55 0.02
C VAL A 227 -0.88 29.38 1.55
N LEU A 228 -1.66 28.41 2.03
CA LEU A 228 -1.72 28.05 3.44
C LEU A 228 -0.37 27.47 3.87
N SER A 229 0.27 28.12 4.85
CA SER A 229 1.53 27.68 5.44
C SER A 229 1.39 26.35 6.19
N ALA A 230 2.41 25.49 6.09
CA ALA A 230 2.52 24.19 6.78
C ALA A 230 2.29 24.26 8.31
N GLU A 231 2.46 25.44 8.92
CA GLU A 231 2.17 25.74 10.31
C GLU A 231 0.70 25.48 10.72
N LEU A 232 -0.26 25.63 9.78
CA LEU A 232 -1.69 25.42 10.07
C LEU A 232 -2.10 23.94 10.09
N LEU A 233 -1.33 23.06 9.44
CA LEU A 233 -1.56 21.61 9.41
C LEU A 233 -1.08 20.92 10.70
N ARG A 234 -0.10 21.50 11.41
CA ARG A 234 0.37 20.97 12.71
C ARG A 234 -0.61 21.20 13.87
N ARG A 235 -1.49 22.21 13.79
CA ARG A 235 -2.41 22.57 14.89
C ARG A 235 -3.70 21.73 14.99
N LYS A 236 -3.92 20.75 14.09
CA LYS A 236 -5.12 19.89 14.09
C LYS A 236 -4.87 18.42 14.48
N MET A 237 -3.70 18.07 15.01
CA MET A 237 -3.52 16.74 15.60
C MET A 237 -4.10 16.70 17.02
N PRO A 238 -5.05 15.82 17.34
CA PRO A 238 -5.48 15.60 18.71
C PRO A 238 -4.29 15.06 19.51
N GLN A 239 -4.00 15.72 20.64
CA GLN A 239 -3.00 15.27 21.60
C GLN A 239 -3.37 13.88 22.12
N ARG A 240 -2.33 13.06 22.33
CA ARG A 240 -2.35 11.71 22.89
C ARG A 240 -3.20 11.67 24.19
N PRO A 241 -4.25 10.84 24.31
CA PRO A 241 -4.89 10.63 25.60
C PRO A 241 -3.97 9.79 26.49
N THR A 242 -3.38 10.41 27.51
CA THR A 242 -2.69 9.74 28.62
C THR A 242 -3.71 9.27 29.63
N SER A 243 -4.38 8.14 29.35
CA SER A 243 -4.98 7.18 30.30
C SER A 243 -6.15 6.45 29.65
N PHE A 244 -6.02 5.13 29.48
CA PHE A 244 -7.16 4.26 29.21
C PHE A 244 -7.57 3.58 30.51
N HIS A 245 -8.62 4.08 31.16
CA HIS A 245 -9.41 3.28 32.09
C HIS A 245 -10.36 2.40 31.28
N THR A 246 -10.08 1.09 31.24
CA THR A 246 -10.98 0.10 30.67
C THR A 246 -12.17 -0.14 31.58
N SER A 247 -13.33 0.42 31.23
CA SER A 247 -14.63 -0.13 31.62
C SER A 247 -15.69 0.27 30.61
N GLN A 248 -15.85 -0.52 29.55
CA GLN A 248 -17.09 -0.60 28.80
C GLN A 248 -17.45 -2.07 28.58
N ARG A 249 -18.57 -2.47 29.17
CA ARG A 249 -19.20 -3.78 29.05
C ARG A 249 -19.83 -3.90 27.66
N TYR A 250 -19.42 -4.90 26.90
CA TYR A 250 -20.16 -5.36 25.72
C TYR A 250 -21.43 -6.12 26.15
N PRO A 251 -22.55 -6.00 25.41
CA PRO A 251 -23.74 -6.81 25.67
C PRO A 251 -23.49 -8.29 25.32
N LYS A 252 -23.99 -9.18 26.19
CA LYS A 252 -23.93 -10.64 26.04
C LYS A 252 -24.74 -11.09 24.81
N LEU A 253 -24.07 -11.69 23.84
CA LEU A 253 -24.70 -12.52 22.81
C LEU A 253 -25.05 -13.88 23.43
N VAL A 254 -26.34 -14.22 23.41
CA VAL A 254 -26.86 -15.56 23.70
C VAL A 254 -26.55 -16.47 22.50
N SER A 255 -25.95 -17.63 22.73
CA SER A 255 -25.78 -18.70 21.74
C SER A 255 -26.52 -19.96 22.22
N PRO A 256 -27.24 -20.69 21.36
CA PRO A 256 -27.63 -22.06 21.66
C PRO A 256 -26.57 -23.05 21.14
N ASP A 257 -26.08 -23.83 22.09
CA ASP A 257 -25.78 -25.25 22.03
C ASP A 257 -25.17 -25.85 20.74
N SER A 258 -23.84 -25.95 20.72
CA SER A 258 -23.13 -27.13 20.20
C SER A 258 -21.68 -27.09 20.70
N SER A 259 -21.23 -28.17 21.32
CA SER A 259 -19.96 -28.28 22.02
C SER A 259 -18.78 -28.62 21.08
N PRO A 260 -17.68 -27.85 21.07
CA PRO A 260 -16.43 -28.28 20.45
C PRO A 260 -15.37 -28.71 21.48
N LYS A 261 -14.63 -29.77 21.12
CA LYS A 261 -13.50 -30.37 21.86
C LYS A 261 -12.34 -29.38 22.07
N PRO A 262 -11.47 -29.56 23.09
CA PRO A 262 -10.52 -28.54 23.53
C PRO A 262 -9.29 -28.40 22.61
N VAL A 263 -9.20 -27.27 21.90
CA VAL A 263 -8.02 -26.80 21.17
C VAL A 263 -7.04 -26.13 22.14
N LYS A 264 -6.34 -26.92 22.98
CA LYS A 264 -5.32 -26.38 23.92
C LYS A 264 -3.88 -26.52 23.45
N LYS A 265 -3.60 -27.24 22.36
CA LYS A 265 -2.22 -27.46 21.86
C LYS A 265 -1.73 -26.46 20.81
N GLN A 266 -2.58 -25.59 20.27
CA GLN A 266 -2.20 -24.63 19.21
C GLN A 266 -1.83 -23.22 19.74
N TYR A 267 -2.13 -22.92 21.01
CA TYR A 267 -1.90 -21.59 21.61
C TYR A 267 -0.50 -21.38 22.20
N SER A 268 0.23 -22.44 22.57
CA SER A 268 1.59 -22.29 23.13
C SER A 268 2.61 -21.92 22.05
N SER A 269 2.56 -22.58 20.89
CA SER A 269 3.42 -22.29 19.74
C SER A 269 3.24 -20.86 19.21
N PHE A 270 2.02 -20.33 19.21
CA PHE A 270 1.73 -18.94 18.82
C PHE A 270 2.24 -17.93 19.86
N ARG A 271 2.17 -18.25 21.16
CA ARG A 271 2.65 -17.38 22.24
C ARG A 271 4.18 -17.29 22.28
N ASP A 272 4.88 -18.37 21.97
CA ASP A 272 6.34 -18.38 21.90
C ASP A 272 6.85 -17.70 20.62
N SER A 273 6.13 -17.84 19.50
CA SER A 273 6.35 -17.05 18.27
C SER A 273 6.09 -15.54 18.50
N LEU A 274 5.07 -15.18 19.28
CA LEU A 274 4.80 -13.79 19.67
C LEU A 274 5.85 -13.20 20.62
N LYS A 275 6.47 -13.99 21.50
CA LYS A 275 7.56 -13.52 22.37
C LYS A 275 8.84 -13.26 21.59
N SER A 276 9.19 -14.15 20.67
CA SER A 276 10.30 -13.93 19.75
C SER A 276 10.03 -12.74 18.81
N SER A 277 8.79 -12.61 18.31
CA SER A 277 8.34 -11.45 17.53
C SER A 277 8.31 -10.16 18.34
N ALA A 278 8.00 -10.18 19.64
CA ALA A 278 7.99 -8.99 20.49
C ALA A 278 9.41 -8.44 20.72
N VAL A 279 10.38 -9.32 20.99
CA VAL A 279 11.80 -8.94 21.09
C VAL A 279 12.30 -8.40 19.75
N ILE A 280 11.99 -9.10 18.65
CA ILE A 280 12.30 -8.63 17.30
C ILE A 280 11.63 -7.29 17.00
N LYS A 281 10.38 -7.07 17.43
CA LYS A 281 9.65 -5.81 17.25
C LYS A 281 10.26 -4.69 18.06
N GLU A 282 10.64 -4.91 19.31
CA GLU A 282 11.28 -3.89 20.14
C GLU A 282 12.68 -3.55 19.62
N GLU A 283 13.46 -4.55 19.18
CA GLU A 283 14.78 -4.31 18.60
C GLU A 283 14.72 -3.66 17.21
N LEU A 284 13.80 -4.08 16.32
CA LEU A 284 13.57 -3.41 15.03
C LEU A 284 13.05 -2.01 15.26
N HIS A 285 12.08 -1.83 16.15
CA HIS A 285 11.52 -0.52 16.43
C HIS A 285 12.60 0.37 17.04
N ALA A 286 13.39 -0.09 18.01
CA ALA A 286 14.50 0.68 18.58
C ALA A 286 15.60 0.96 17.54
N SER A 287 15.98 -0.03 16.73
CA SER A 287 17.04 0.12 15.72
C SER A 287 16.61 1.01 14.56
N LEU A 288 15.38 0.87 14.08
CA LEU A 288 14.81 1.73 13.03
C LEU A 288 14.52 3.13 13.58
N PHE A 289 13.93 3.25 14.77
CA PHE A 289 13.64 4.54 15.38
C PHE A 289 14.93 5.32 15.67
N GLN A 290 15.97 4.67 16.21
CA GLN A 290 17.28 5.30 16.38
C GLN A 290 17.87 5.72 15.03
N LEU A 291 17.71 4.90 13.99
CA LEU A 291 18.17 5.22 12.65
C LEU A 291 17.41 6.39 12.02
N PHE A 292 16.11 6.55 12.32
CA PHE A 292 15.30 7.68 11.87
C PHE A 292 15.52 8.95 12.72
N ASP A 293 15.78 8.84 14.03
CA ASP A 293 16.00 9.98 14.91
C ASP A 293 17.38 10.63 14.67
N GLU A 294 18.41 9.81 14.44
CA GLU A 294 19.74 10.27 14.00
C GLU A 294 19.69 10.96 12.61
N THR A 295 18.69 10.66 11.77
CA THR A 295 18.50 11.34 10.47
C THR A 295 17.77 12.68 10.54
N THR A 296 17.09 13.00 11.65
CA THR A 296 16.36 14.28 11.81
C THR A 296 17.16 15.35 12.56
N GLN A 297 18.32 15.02 13.13
CA GLN A 297 19.16 15.96 13.89
C GLN A 297 20.35 16.54 13.09
N GLU A 298 20.52 16.16 11.83
CA GLU A 298 21.46 16.78 10.86
C GLU A 298 20.71 17.58 9.80
#